data_AF-A0A2D7ZA27-F1
#
_entry.id   AF-A0A2D7ZA27-F1
#
_cell.length_a   1.000
_cell.length_b   1.000
_cell.length_c   1.000
_cell.angle_alpha   90.00
_cell.angle_beta   90.00
_cell.angle_gamma   90.00
#
_symmetry.space_group_name_H-M   'P 1'
#
loop_
_entity.id
_entity.type
_entity.pdbx_description
1 polymer ?
#
loop_
_entity_poly.entity_id
_entity_poly.type
_entity_poly.pdbx_seq_one_letter_code
_entity_poly.pdbx_strand_id
1 'polypeptide(L)'
;MVIDQFIEDHFHHFNAGVLKRMTTSLWDHLDGGGRLVISLAGAMSTARIGCSLRPAIEAGLIHGISTTGANLEEDLFRRIAGPSFRTVDDWQELSAADDVNLREEGMNRVTDVCIPEAEAVRRLERDLIDVWNSAEQEGRRHFPHEYLQQVIQAERSDEEWSGEPSESWLEAALSEHIPIWTPGWEDSTTGNIFAARCIEGTIQNPGIMKSGTEAMMDLAAWYAASDQATGLLQIGGGIAGDFVVCVAPLLEQDLERHVNKWAWYGQIT
;
A
#
# COMPACT_ATOMS: atom_id res chain seq x y z
N MET A 1 -15.80 9.78 26.50
CA MET A 1 -15.81 10.89 25.52
C MET A 1 -15.78 10.27 24.15
N VAL A 2 -16.71 10.64 23.27
CA VAL A 2 -16.75 10.15 21.87
C VAL A 2 -15.80 11.02 21.05
N ILE A 3 -14.97 10.43 20.18
CA ILE A 3 -13.93 11.15 19.43
C ILE A 3 -14.52 12.26 18.55
N ASP A 4 -15.64 12.00 17.89
CA ASP A 4 -16.30 12.97 17.02
C ASP A 4 -16.69 14.24 17.78
N GLN A 5 -17.29 14.08 18.97
CA GLN A 5 -17.65 15.22 19.82
C GLN A 5 -16.40 16.02 20.25
N PHE A 6 -15.29 15.33 20.55
CA PHE A 6 -14.04 16.00 20.89
C PHE A 6 -13.49 16.83 19.71
N ILE A 7 -13.52 16.29 18.49
CA ILE A 7 -13.13 17.03 17.29
C ILE A 7 -14.06 18.23 17.09
N GLU A 8 -15.38 18.03 17.21
CA GLU A 8 -16.36 19.10 17.04
C GLU A 8 -16.13 20.27 18.01
N ASP A 9 -15.88 19.96 19.28
CA ASP A 9 -15.78 20.93 20.38
C ASP A 9 -14.41 21.61 20.51
N HIS A 10 -13.34 21.02 19.96
CA HIS A 10 -11.98 21.52 20.18
C HIS A 10 -11.24 21.93 18.90
N PHE A 11 -11.58 21.37 17.74
CA PHE A 11 -10.79 21.56 16.51
C PHE A 11 -11.31 22.75 15.70
N HIS A 12 -11.09 23.97 16.20
CA HIS A 12 -11.64 25.19 15.57
C HIS A 12 -10.71 25.86 14.55
N HIS A 13 -9.40 25.86 14.78
CA HIS A 13 -8.45 26.69 14.02
C HIS A 13 -7.20 25.91 13.60
N PHE A 14 -6.43 26.49 12.67
CA PHE A 14 -5.18 25.92 12.13
C PHE A 14 -5.38 24.49 11.60
N ASN A 15 -4.38 23.61 11.76
CA ASN A 15 -4.41 22.24 11.26
C ASN A 15 -5.53 21.42 11.89
N ALA A 16 -5.86 21.67 13.17
CA ALA A 16 -6.99 21.01 13.83
C ALA A 16 -8.31 21.36 13.13
N GLY A 17 -8.57 22.65 12.88
CA GLY A 17 -9.76 23.08 12.14
C GLY A 17 -9.80 22.62 10.68
N VAL A 18 -8.64 22.47 10.03
CA VAL A 18 -8.53 21.87 8.69
C VAL A 18 -8.95 20.40 8.74
N LEU A 19 -8.43 19.63 9.71
CA LEU A 19 -8.79 18.23 9.89
C LEU A 19 -10.30 18.07 10.10
N LYS A 20 -10.90 18.88 10.99
CA LYS A 20 -12.34 18.89 11.21
C LYS A 20 -13.12 19.07 9.90
N ARG A 21 -12.81 20.11 9.13
CA ARG A 21 -13.50 20.38 7.84
C ARG A 21 -13.28 19.27 6.82
N MET A 22 -12.08 18.70 6.77
CA MET A 22 -11.77 17.58 5.88
C MET A 22 -12.63 16.37 6.24
N THR A 23 -12.67 15.98 7.52
CA THR A 23 -13.49 14.88 8.03
C THR A 23 -14.98 15.10 7.71
N THR A 24 -15.53 16.28 7.98
CA THR A 24 -16.93 16.59 7.63
C THR A 24 -17.17 16.44 6.13
N SER A 25 -16.33 17.03 5.28
CA SER A 25 -16.51 16.97 3.83
C SER A 25 -16.31 15.57 3.24
N LEU A 26 -15.47 14.74 3.88
CA LEU A 26 -15.28 13.34 3.49
C LEU A 26 -16.55 12.54 3.77
N TRP A 27 -17.15 12.72 4.96
CA TRP A 27 -18.43 12.08 5.28
C TRP A 27 -19.55 12.56 4.35
N ASP A 28 -19.64 13.86 4.06
CA ASP A 28 -20.62 14.37 3.08
C ASP A 28 -20.47 13.69 1.70
N HIS A 29 -19.23 13.45 1.25
CA HIS A 29 -18.94 12.75 -0.01
C HIS A 29 -19.35 11.27 0.04
N LEU A 30 -19.01 10.57 1.13
CA LEU A 30 -19.32 9.16 1.32
C LEU A 30 -20.82 8.92 1.50
N ASP A 31 -21.49 9.72 2.33
CA ASP A 31 -22.95 9.67 2.54
C ASP A 31 -23.72 10.03 1.27
N GLY A 32 -23.12 10.82 0.37
CA GLY A 32 -23.59 11.09 -0.98
C GLY A 32 -23.48 9.90 -1.95
N GLY A 33 -22.95 8.76 -1.50
CA GLY A 33 -22.70 7.56 -2.33
C GLY A 33 -21.44 7.66 -3.19
N GLY A 34 -20.50 8.54 -2.80
CA GLY A 34 -19.23 8.71 -3.49
C GLY A 34 -18.28 7.53 -3.26
N ARG A 35 -17.51 7.19 -4.30
CA ARG A 35 -16.39 6.23 -4.19
C ARG A 35 -15.18 6.94 -3.62
N LEU A 36 -14.29 6.21 -2.97
CA LEU A 36 -13.05 6.77 -2.40
C LEU A 36 -11.84 5.92 -2.79
N VAL A 37 -10.86 6.57 -3.42
CA VAL A 37 -9.51 6.02 -3.58
C VAL A 37 -8.64 6.58 -2.46
N ILE A 38 -7.81 5.73 -1.85
CA ILE A 38 -6.77 6.17 -0.91
C ILE A 38 -5.40 5.97 -1.55
N SER A 39 -4.50 6.95 -1.42
CA SER A 39 -3.10 6.74 -1.76
C SER A 39 -2.23 6.66 -0.51
N LEU A 40 -1.32 5.69 -0.45
CA LEU A 40 -0.42 5.43 0.68
C LEU A 40 1.03 5.68 0.26
N ALA A 41 1.57 6.82 0.67
CA ALA A 41 3.00 7.14 0.63
C ALA A 41 3.59 7.20 2.05
N GLY A 42 4.91 7.38 2.15
CA GLY A 42 5.62 7.28 3.44
C GLY A 42 5.63 5.83 3.96
N ALA A 43 5.92 5.63 5.25
CA ALA A 43 6.00 4.31 5.88
C ALA A 43 4.70 3.95 6.62
N MET A 44 3.55 4.03 5.95
CA MET A 44 2.23 3.90 6.59
C MET A 44 1.92 2.47 7.03
N SER A 45 2.32 1.46 6.25
CA SER A 45 2.20 0.06 6.66
C SER A 45 3.06 -0.25 7.88
N THR A 46 4.32 0.22 7.91
CA THR A 46 5.16 0.18 9.11
C THR A 46 4.54 0.93 10.30
N ALA A 47 3.91 2.08 10.05
CA ALA A 47 3.14 2.84 11.05
C ALA A 47 1.79 2.19 11.43
N ARG A 48 1.52 0.97 10.95
CA ARG A 48 0.33 0.16 11.27
C ARG A 48 -0.98 0.79 10.82
N ILE A 49 -0.98 1.44 9.65
CA ILE A 49 -2.20 1.99 9.04
C ILE A 49 -3.29 0.93 8.87
N GLY A 50 -2.92 -0.35 8.71
CA GLY A 50 -3.85 -1.46 8.56
C GLY A 50 -4.84 -1.60 9.73
N CYS A 51 -4.47 -1.19 10.95
CA CYS A 51 -5.40 -1.12 12.09
C CYS A 51 -6.65 -0.26 11.82
N SER A 52 -6.51 0.78 11.00
CA SER A 52 -7.60 1.69 10.63
C SER A 52 -8.12 1.43 9.21
N LEU A 53 -7.22 1.06 8.29
CA LEU A 53 -7.55 0.88 6.88
C LEU A 53 -8.32 -0.41 6.63
N ARG A 54 -7.99 -1.52 7.30
CA ARG A 54 -8.74 -2.77 7.16
C ARG A 54 -10.22 -2.61 7.54
N PRO A 55 -10.58 -2.06 8.72
CA PRO A 55 -11.98 -1.81 9.04
C PRO A 55 -12.68 -0.88 8.04
N ALA A 56 -11.97 0.10 7.47
CA ALA A 56 -12.54 0.98 6.44
C ALA A 56 -12.80 0.25 5.11
N ILE A 57 -11.92 -0.68 4.72
CA ILE A 57 -12.12 -1.56 3.56
C ILE A 57 -13.32 -2.48 3.81
N GLU A 58 -13.36 -3.18 4.95
CA GLU A 58 -14.44 -4.11 5.32
C GLU A 58 -15.80 -3.41 5.48
N ALA A 59 -15.80 -2.11 5.82
CA ALA A 59 -17.00 -1.28 5.86
C ALA A 59 -17.43 -0.73 4.48
N GLY A 60 -16.70 -1.05 3.40
CA GLY A 60 -17.01 -0.59 2.04
C GLY A 60 -16.71 0.89 1.79
N LEU A 61 -15.89 1.52 2.63
CA LEU A 61 -15.55 2.95 2.47
C LEU A 61 -14.46 3.15 1.42
N ILE A 62 -13.56 2.18 1.25
CA ILE A 62 -12.44 2.23 0.30
C ILE A 62 -12.79 1.46 -0.96
N HIS A 63 -12.55 2.07 -2.12
CA HIS A 63 -12.92 1.52 -3.44
C HIS A 63 -11.71 1.32 -4.36
N GLY A 64 -10.53 1.81 -3.96
CA GLY A 64 -9.27 1.59 -4.66
C GLY A 64 -8.10 2.08 -3.81
N ILE A 65 -6.93 1.48 -4.01
CA ILE A 65 -5.71 1.81 -3.27
C ILE A 65 -4.58 2.06 -4.27
N SER A 66 -3.89 3.18 -4.15
CA SER A 66 -2.59 3.38 -4.80
C SER A 66 -1.51 3.47 -3.76
N THR A 67 -0.40 2.78 -3.95
CA THR A 67 0.58 2.61 -2.88
C THR A 67 2.00 2.49 -3.43
N THR A 68 2.99 2.87 -2.64
CA THR A 68 4.39 2.55 -2.95
C THR A 68 4.64 1.06 -2.78
N GLY A 69 5.68 0.53 -3.43
CA GLY A 69 6.09 -0.87 -3.21
C GLY A 69 6.43 -1.16 -1.75
N ALA A 70 7.06 -0.22 -1.04
CA ALA A 70 7.35 -0.32 0.39
C ALA A 70 6.10 -0.54 1.25
N ASN A 71 5.04 0.26 1.09
CA ASN A 71 3.81 0.05 1.87
C ASN A 71 3.16 -1.30 1.52
N LEU A 72 3.19 -1.70 0.25
CA LEU A 72 2.63 -2.98 -0.19
C LEU A 72 3.30 -4.18 0.50
N GLU A 73 4.64 -4.21 0.51
CA GLU A 73 5.40 -5.33 1.11
C GLU A 73 5.45 -5.27 2.63
N GLU A 74 5.53 -4.09 3.24
CA GLU A 74 5.65 -3.92 4.68
C GLU A 74 4.39 -4.35 5.44
N ASP A 75 3.20 -4.23 4.83
CA ASP A 75 1.97 -4.79 5.38
C ASP A 75 2.11 -6.30 5.58
N LEU A 76 2.65 -6.98 4.55
CA LEU A 76 2.85 -8.42 4.57
C LEU A 76 4.03 -8.83 5.46
N PHE A 77 5.12 -8.05 5.51
CA PHE A 77 6.21 -8.28 6.45
C PHE A 77 5.72 -8.28 7.89
N ARG A 78 4.88 -7.29 8.25
CA ARG A 78 4.26 -7.22 9.58
C ARG A 78 3.37 -8.42 9.84
N ARG A 79 2.58 -8.82 8.83
CA ARG A 79 1.70 -9.98 8.93
C ARG A 79 2.47 -11.29 9.12
N ILE A 80 3.64 -11.47 8.48
CA ILE A 80 4.49 -12.66 8.61
C ILE A 80 5.18 -12.72 9.98
N ALA A 81 5.84 -11.63 10.38
CA ALA A 81 6.81 -11.64 11.49
C ALA A 81 6.53 -10.57 12.55
N GLY A 82 5.27 -10.14 12.71
CA GLY A 82 4.88 -9.01 13.55
C GLY A 82 5.61 -8.92 14.89
N PRO A 83 5.55 -9.95 15.76
CA PRO A 83 6.22 -9.96 17.06
C PRO A 83 7.74 -9.77 17.02
N SER A 84 8.40 -10.02 15.89
CA SER A 84 9.85 -9.86 15.70
C SER A 84 10.27 -8.44 15.30
N PHE A 85 9.32 -7.53 15.04
CA PHE A 85 9.62 -6.12 14.82
C PHE A 85 10.10 -5.48 16.13
N ARG A 86 11.06 -4.56 16.03
CA ARG A 86 11.61 -3.84 17.19
C ARG A 86 11.34 -2.34 17.08
N THR A 87 10.96 -1.72 18.18
CA THR A 87 10.93 -0.26 18.32
C THR A 87 12.26 0.26 18.86
N VAL A 88 12.70 1.40 18.36
CA VAL A 88 13.88 2.15 18.80
C VAL A 88 13.42 3.51 19.33
N ASP A 89 13.40 3.66 20.64
CA ASP A 89 12.84 4.85 21.30
C ASP A 89 13.58 6.14 20.93
N ASP A 90 14.92 6.15 20.99
CA ASP A 90 15.77 7.32 20.71
C ASP A 90 16.30 7.34 19.26
N TRP A 91 15.47 6.98 18.29
CA TRP A 91 15.88 6.81 16.89
C TRP A 91 16.53 8.04 16.22
N GLN A 92 16.28 9.25 16.75
CA GLN A 92 16.85 10.50 16.23
C GLN A 92 18.30 10.72 16.68
N GLU A 93 18.72 10.08 17.77
CA GLU A 93 20.03 10.27 18.40
C GLU A 93 20.92 9.03 18.25
N LEU A 94 20.59 8.11 17.32
CA LEU A 94 21.40 6.91 17.06
C LEU A 94 22.79 7.28 16.55
N SER A 95 23.81 6.62 17.12
CA SER A 95 25.17 6.71 16.62
C SER A 95 25.37 5.82 15.40
N ALA A 96 26.44 6.07 14.63
CA ALA A 96 26.82 5.19 13.53
C ALA A 96 27.13 3.76 14.00
N ALA A 97 27.55 3.57 15.26
CA ALA A 97 27.78 2.24 15.83
C ALA A 97 26.47 1.51 16.10
N ASP A 98 25.41 2.23 16.50
CA ASP A 98 24.10 1.64 16.72
C ASP A 98 23.52 1.13 15.39
N ASP A 99 23.61 1.91 14.30
CA ASP A 99 23.18 1.44 12.97
C ASP A 99 23.97 0.20 12.50
N VAL A 100 25.26 0.10 12.84
CA VAL A 100 26.05 -1.12 12.57
C VAL A 100 25.53 -2.31 13.37
N ASN A 101 25.21 -2.12 14.66
CA ASN A 101 24.66 -3.18 15.51
C ASN A 101 23.30 -3.66 14.98
N LEU A 102 22.40 -2.73 14.59
CA LEU A 102 21.12 -3.07 13.97
C LEU A 102 21.34 -3.93 12.72
N ARG A 103 22.29 -3.55 11.86
CA ARG A 103 22.64 -4.31 10.66
C ARG A 103 23.20 -5.70 10.99
N GLU A 104 24.09 -5.81 11.97
CA GLU A 104 24.68 -7.08 12.40
C GLU A 104 23.64 -8.02 13.00
N GLU A 105 22.60 -7.47 13.63
CA GLU A 105 21.43 -8.19 14.12
C GLU A 105 20.39 -8.49 13.01
N GLY A 106 20.63 -8.05 11.77
CA GLY A 106 19.71 -8.29 10.64
C GLY A 106 18.44 -7.44 10.68
N MET A 107 18.51 -6.24 11.24
CA MET A 107 17.37 -5.35 11.44
C MET A 107 17.43 -4.14 10.51
N ASN A 108 16.48 -4.07 9.56
CA ASN A 108 16.34 -2.94 8.64
C ASN A 108 15.51 -1.84 9.30
N ARG A 109 16.08 -0.64 9.46
CA ARG A 109 15.42 0.45 10.19
C ARG A 109 14.63 1.39 9.27
N VAL A 110 13.40 1.66 9.68
CA VAL A 110 12.49 2.68 9.15
C VAL A 110 12.12 3.58 10.33
N THR A 111 12.73 4.76 10.40
CA THR A 111 12.63 5.69 11.55
C THR A 111 12.94 4.99 12.89
N ASP A 112 11.91 4.77 13.69
CA ASP A 112 11.84 4.18 15.02
C ASP A 112 11.41 2.70 15.02
N VAL A 113 11.14 2.12 13.84
CA VAL A 113 10.74 0.72 13.71
C VAL A 113 11.80 -0.04 12.93
N CYS A 114 12.12 -1.25 13.37
CA CYS A 114 13.03 -2.15 12.69
C CYS A 114 12.32 -3.41 12.20
N ILE A 115 12.50 -3.72 10.92
CA ILE A 115 11.97 -4.88 10.22
C ILE A 115 13.03 -6.00 10.26
N PRO A 116 12.70 -7.20 10.74
CA PRO A 116 13.64 -8.32 10.80
C PRO A 116 13.84 -8.94 9.41
N GLU A 117 15.06 -8.89 8.89
CA GLU A 117 15.41 -9.35 7.54
C GLU A 117 15.12 -10.85 7.36
N ALA A 118 15.56 -11.70 8.29
CA ALA A 118 15.45 -13.15 8.13
C ALA A 118 14.01 -13.65 8.30
N GLU A 119 13.31 -13.15 9.31
CA GLU A 119 11.98 -13.57 9.72
C GLU A 119 10.88 -13.00 8.83
N ALA A 120 11.05 -11.79 8.28
CA ALA A 120 10.05 -11.16 7.42
C ALA A 120 10.45 -11.21 5.94
N VAL A 121 11.55 -10.52 5.58
CA VAL A 121 11.91 -10.26 4.18
C VAL A 121 12.32 -11.55 3.47
N ARG A 122 13.29 -12.28 4.04
CA ARG A 122 13.80 -13.54 3.48
C ARG A 122 12.81 -14.68 3.61
N ARG A 123 11.87 -14.59 4.54
CA ARG A 123 10.72 -15.51 4.59
C ARG A 123 9.83 -15.30 3.37
N LEU A 124 9.33 -14.08 3.17
CA LEU A 124 8.48 -13.75 2.02
C LEU A 124 9.17 -14.03 0.69
N GLU A 125 10.47 -13.77 0.58
CA GLU A 125 11.25 -14.06 -0.62
C GLU A 125 11.15 -15.52 -1.07
N ARG A 126 11.19 -16.48 -0.13
CA ARG A 126 11.11 -17.91 -0.48
C ARG A 126 9.78 -18.22 -1.16
N ASP A 127 8.70 -17.71 -0.58
CA ASP A 127 7.34 -17.93 -1.08
C ASP A 127 7.12 -17.19 -2.42
N LEU A 128 7.73 -16.01 -2.57
CA LEU A 128 7.71 -15.23 -3.81
C LEU A 128 8.42 -15.94 -4.97
N ILE A 129 9.55 -16.59 -4.72
CA ILE A 129 10.29 -17.34 -5.75
C ILE A 129 9.40 -18.44 -6.33
N ASP A 130 8.61 -19.12 -5.50
CA ASP A 130 7.71 -20.19 -5.95
C ASP A 130 6.59 -19.66 -6.86
N VAL A 131 5.92 -18.56 -6.48
CA VAL A 131 4.87 -17.96 -7.32
C VAL A 131 5.41 -17.33 -8.60
N TRP A 132 6.63 -16.77 -8.58
CA TRP A 132 7.29 -16.25 -9.79
C TRP A 132 7.68 -17.37 -10.76
N ASN A 133 8.28 -18.46 -10.25
CA ASN A 133 8.62 -19.62 -11.07
C ASN A 133 7.36 -20.25 -11.69
N SER A 134 6.28 -20.36 -10.93
CA SER A 134 5.00 -20.86 -11.43
C SER A 134 4.47 -19.98 -12.57
N ALA A 135 4.44 -18.66 -12.38
CA ALA A 135 3.98 -17.73 -13.43
C ALA A 135 4.86 -17.80 -14.69
N GLU A 136 6.18 -17.93 -14.55
CA GLU A 136 7.08 -18.11 -15.70
C GLU A 136 6.81 -19.40 -16.47
N GLN A 137 6.65 -20.52 -15.77
CA GLN A 137 6.35 -21.83 -16.37
C GLN A 137 5.00 -21.84 -17.10
N GLU A 138 4.01 -21.16 -16.53
CA GLU A 138 2.66 -21.05 -17.10
C GLU A 138 2.54 -19.95 -18.16
N GLY A 139 3.58 -19.12 -18.36
CA GLY A 139 3.54 -17.97 -19.25
C GLY A 139 2.55 -16.88 -18.80
N ARG A 140 2.26 -16.79 -17.50
CA ARG A 140 1.37 -15.79 -16.90
C ARG A 140 2.15 -14.54 -16.48
N ARG A 141 1.42 -13.45 -16.39
CA ARG A 141 1.94 -12.14 -15.98
C ARG A 141 1.01 -11.54 -14.94
N HIS A 142 1.59 -11.01 -13.88
CA HIS A 142 0.85 -10.45 -12.75
C HIS A 142 1.45 -9.12 -12.31
N PHE A 143 0.62 -8.27 -11.71
CA PHE A 143 1.07 -7.09 -10.99
C PHE A 143 1.75 -7.48 -9.67
N PRO A 144 2.57 -6.60 -9.08
CA PRO A 144 3.25 -6.89 -7.82
C PRO A 144 2.32 -7.34 -6.69
N HIS A 145 1.20 -6.65 -6.51
CA HIS A 145 0.22 -6.99 -5.47
C HIS A 145 -0.46 -8.34 -5.72
N GLU A 146 -0.68 -8.74 -6.99
CA GLU A 146 -1.27 -10.03 -7.35
C GLU A 146 -0.34 -11.20 -6.95
N TYR A 147 0.98 -11.02 -6.98
CA TYR A 147 1.92 -12.04 -6.46
C TYR A 147 1.87 -12.15 -4.95
N LEU A 148 1.82 -11.04 -4.22
CA LEU A 148 1.67 -11.08 -2.76
C LEU A 148 0.33 -11.70 -2.34
N GLN A 149 -0.73 -11.42 -3.08
CA GLN A 149 -2.04 -12.04 -2.86
C GLN A 149 -2.01 -13.55 -3.09
N GLN A 150 -1.26 -14.04 -4.09
CA GLN A 150 -1.06 -15.48 -4.29
C GLN A 150 -0.33 -16.12 -3.11
N VAL A 151 0.69 -15.46 -2.55
CA VAL A 151 1.39 -15.92 -1.33
C VAL A 151 0.42 -15.99 -0.15
N ILE A 152 -0.40 -14.94 0.07
CA ILE A 152 -1.46 -14.94 1.10
C ILE A 152 -2.42 -16.11 0.90
N GLN A 153 -2.83 -16.40 -0.33
CA GLN A 153 -3.76 -17.49 -0.63
C GLN A 153 -3.16 -18.88 -0.41
N ALA A 154 -1.87 -19.05 -0.72
CA ALA A 154 -1.15 -20.31 -0.53
C ALA A 154 -0.92 -20.62 0.96
N GLU A 155 -0.50 -19.63 1.75
CA GLU A 155 -0.17 -19.83 3.18
C GLU A 155 -1.41 -20.08 4.06
N ARG A 156 -2.62 -19.81 3.57
CA ARG A 156 -3.86 -20.24 4.27
C ARG A 156 -3.97 -21.76 4.45
N SER A 157 -3.07 -22.56 3.88
CA SER A 157 -3.11 -24.03 4.00
C SER A 157 -2.16 -24.66 5.01
N ASP A 158 -0.93 -24.18 5.29
CA ASP A 158 0.05 -25.05 6.01
C ASP A 158 1.14 -24.43 6.94
N GLU A 159 1.37 -23.10 7.03
CA GLU A 159 2.34 -22.52 8.01
C GLU A 159 1.79 -21.25 8.71
N GLU A 160 1.92 -21.18 10.05
CA GLU A 160 1.34 -20.07 10.85
C GLU A 160 2.24 -18.82 10.83
N TRP A 161 1.84 -17.81 10.06
CA TRP A 161 2.34 -16.44 10.19
C TRP A 161 2.00 -15.86 11.57
N SER A 162 2.97 -15.16 12.17
CA SER A 162 2.92 -14.73 13.58
C SER A 162 2.33 -13.33 13.81
N GLY A 163 2.17 -12.51 12.76
CA GLY A 163 1.58 -11.18 12.87
C GLY A 163 0.06 -11.19 12.89
N GLU A 164 -0.55 -10.12 13.39
CA GLU A 164 -2.00 -10.01 13.56
C GLU A 164 -2.72 -9.86 12.20
N PRO A 165 -3.65 -10.77 11.83
CA PRO A 165 -4.41 -10.65 10.60
C PRO A 165 -5.24 -9.35 10.54
N SER A 166 -5.77 -8.90 11.68
CA SER A 166 -6.57 -7.67 11.77
C SER A 166 -5.79 -6.39 11.43
N GLU A 167 -4.47 -6.48 11.28
CA GLU A 167 -3.61 -5.35 10.92
C GLU A 167 -3.18 -5.37 9.45
N SER A 168 -3.54 -6.40 8.67
CA SER A 168 -3.20 -6.45 7.25
C SER A 168 -4.29 -5.81 6.40
N TRP A 169 -3.99 -4.67 5.78
CA TRP A 169 -4.88 -4.06 4.80
C TRP A 169 -4.84 -4.79 3.46
N LEU A 170 -3.72 -5.48 3.12
CA LEU A 170 -3.60 -6.23 1.88
C LEU A 170 -4.50 -7.46 1.88
N GLU A 171 -4.61 -8.18 3.02
CA GLU A 171 -5.56 -9.28 3.19
C GLU A 171 -7.02 -8.81 3.08
N ALA A 172 -7.33 -7.63 3.62
CA ALA A 172 -8.66 -7.03 3.52
C ALA A 172 -8.98 -6.64 2.08
N ALA A 173 -8.05 -5.98 1.39
CA ALA A 173 -8.16 -5.61 -0.01
C ALA A 173 -8.35 -6.84 -0.91
N LEU A 174 -7.63 -7.94 -0.64
CA LEU A 174 -7.83 -9.22 -1.32
C LEU A 174 -9.24 -9.78 -1.09
N SER A 175 -9.73 -9.76 0.15
CA SER A 175 -11.04 -10.33 0.49
C SER A 175 -12.20 -9.54 -0.11
N GLU A 176 -12.10 -8.20 -0.10
CA GLU A 176 -13.11 -7.28 -0.63
C GLU A 176 -12.90 -6.92 -2.11
N HIS A 177 -11.91 -7.54 -2.78
CA HIS A 177 -11.59 -7.32 -4.20
C HIS A 177 -11.31 -5.85 -4.54
N ILE A 178 -10.61 -5.14 -3.65
CA ILE A 178 -10.22 -3.75 -3.86
C ILE A 178 -9.07 -3.69 -4.87
N PRO A 179 -9.19 -2.89 -5.96
CA PRO A 179 -8.10 -2.72 -6.90
C PRO A 179 -6.92 -1.99 -6.25
N ILE A 180 -5.71 -2.46 -6.56
CA ILE A 180 -4.46 -1.92 -6.04
C ILE A 180 -3.56 -1.50 -7.20
N TRP A 181 -3.00 -0.30 -7.14
CA TRP A 181 -1.97 0.16 -8.07
C TRP A 181 -0.68 0.45 -7.32
N THR A 182 0.43 -0.10 -7.82
CA THR A 182 1.75 0.02 -7.17
C THR A 182 2.78 0.54 -8.16
N PRO A 183 2.68 1.82 -8.55
CA PRO A 183 3.63 2.43 -9.48
C PRO A 183 5.03 2.52 -8.87
N GLY A 184 6.05 2.31 -9.70
CA GLY A 184 7.45 2.35 -9.26
C GLY A 184 7.81 1.25 -8.26
N TRP A 185 7.14 0.09 -8.32
CA TRP A 185 7.36 -1.02 -7.40
C TRP A 185 8.83 -1.49 -7.35
N GLU A 186 9.60 -1.32 -8.42
CA GLU A 186 11.02 -1.63 -8.45
C GLU A 186 11.82 -0.90 -7.35
N ASP A 187 11.32 0.25 -6.86
CA ASP A 187 11.84 0.97 -5.70
C ASP A 187 11.24 0.43 -4.38
N SER A 188 11.38 -0.88 -4.18
CA SER A 188 11.00 -1.59 -2.96
C SER A 188 11.88 -2.81 -2.71
N THR A 189 11.83 -3.38 -1.52
CA THR A 189 12.65 -4.55 -1.12
C THR A 189 12.35 -5.74 -2.02
N THR A 190 11.07 -6.07 -2.22
CA THR A 190 10.60 -7.15 -3.08
C THR A 190 10.88 -6.88 -4.56
N GLY A 191 10.80 -5.62 -4.98
CA GLY A 191 11.24 -5.17 -6.32
C GLY A 191 12.73 -5.41 -6.55
N ASN A 192 13.56 -5.06 -5.57
CA ASN A 192 15.01 -5.26 -5.59
C ASN A 192 15.36 -6.76 -5.58
N ILE A 193 14.65 -7.55 -4.78
CA ILE A 193 14.79 -9.01 -4.75
C ILE A 193 14.46 -9.61 -6.13
N PHE A 194 13.34 -9.24 -6.74
CA PHE A 194 12.97 -9.72 -8.08
C PHE A 194 14.03 -9.39 -9.12
N ALA A 195 14.53 -8.15 -9.13
CA ALA A 195 15.62 -7.74 -10.02
C ALA A 195 16.89 -8.57 -9.79
N ALA A 196 17.26 -8.84 -8.54
CA ALA A 196 18.40 -9.69 -8.21
C ALA A 196 18.21 -11.13 -8.73
N ARG A 197 17.02 -11.72 -8.56
CA ARG A 197 16.70 -13.07 -9.08
C ARG A 197 16.69 -13.12 -10.60
N CYS A 198 16.36 -12.02 -11.28
CA CYS A 198 16.53 -11.88 -12.72
C CYS A 198 18.02 -11.84 -13.13
N ILE A 199 18.85 -11.09 -12.41
CA ILE A 199 20.30 -10.98 -12.68
C ILE A 199 21.00 -12.32 -12.52
N GLU A 200 20.61 -13.10 -11.51
CA GLU A 200 21.16 -14.44 -11.26
C GLU A 200 20.66 -15.50 -12.25
N GLY A 201 19.60 -15.21 -13.00
CA GLY A 201 18.94 -16.16 -13.90
C GLY A 201 18.04 -17.18 -13.20
N THR A 202 17.70 -16.96 -11.92
CA THR A 202 16.68 -17.72 -11.20
C THR A 202 15.31 -17.49 -11.82
N ILE A 203 15.02 -16.24 -12.19
CA ILE A 203 13.89 -15.86 -13.04
C ILE A 203 14.47 -15.41 -14.38
N GLN A 204 14.04 -15.99 -15.50
CA GLN A 204 14.64 -15.71 -16.81
C GLN A 204 13.94 -14.56 -17.54
N ASN A 205 12.64 -14.39 -17.29
CA ASN A 205 11.79 -13.43 -17.97
C ASN A 205 11.27 -12.36 -16.99
N PRO A 206 11.89 -11.17 -16.94
CA PRO A 206 11.36 -10.04 -16.16
C PRO A 206 9.92 -9.65 -16.54
N GLY A 207 9.49 -10.02 -17.76
CA GLY A 207 8.16 -9.76 -18.28
C GLY A 207 7.03 -10.51 -17.58
N ILE A 208 7.31 -11.45 -16.66
CA ILE A 208 6.26 -12.01 -15.79
C ILE A 208 5.67 -10.97 -14.83
N MET A 209 6.37 -9.84 -14.64
CA MET A 209 5.85 -8.67 -13.93
C MET A 209 5.13 -7.73 -14.92
N LYS A 210 3.91 -7.32 -14.60
CA LYS A 210 3.21 -6.26 -15.33
C LYS A 210 3.84 -4.89 -15.01
N SER A 211 3.93 -4.05 -16.03
CA SER A 211 4.60 -2.74 -15.96
C SER A 211 3.74 -1.65 -15.31
N GLY A 212 4.38 -0.55 -14.90
CA GLY A 212 3.68 0.65 -14.43
C GLY A 212 2.78 1.28 -15.50
N THR A 213 3.10 1.12 -16.78
CA THR A 213 2.21 1.54 -17.89
C THR A 213 0.93 0.70 -17.92
N GLU A 214 1.04 -0.61 -17.74
CA GLU A 214 -0.14 -1.48 -17.64
C GLU A 214 -0.98 -1.16 -16.40
N ALA A 215 -0.35 -0.81 -15.28
CA ALA A 215 -1.06 -0.34 -14.09
C ALA A 215 -1.82 0.96 -14.35
N MET A 216 -1.26 1.88 -15.16
CA MET A 216 -1.93 3.14 -15.52
C MET A 216 -3.13 2.86 -16.45
N MET A 217 -2.99 1.92 -17.38
CA MET A 217 -4.10 1.47 -18.24
C MET A 217 -5.22 0.85 -17.41
N ASP A 218 -4.88 0.04 -16.42
CA ASP A 218 -5.83 -0.59 -15.50
C ASP A 218 -6.57 0.46 -14.65
N LEU A 219 -5.84 1.40 -14.04
CA LEU A 219 -6.41 2.53 -13.32
C LEU A 219 -7.34 3.37 -14.21
N ALA A 220 -6.92 3.69 -15.44
CA ALA A 220 -7.74 4.46 -16.37
C ALA A 220 -9.03 3.74 -16.75
N ALA A 221 -8.97 2.42 -16.96
CA ALA A 221 -10.14 1.60 -17.21
C ALA A 221 -11.09 1.59 -16.00
N TRP A 222 -10.56 1.39 -14.79
CA TRP A 222 -11.36 1.42 -13.55
C TRP A 222 -12.02 2.77 -13.30
N TYR A 223 -11.27 3.86 -13.51
CA TYR A 223 -11.75 5.22 -13.30
C TYR A 223 -12.88 5.57 -14.26
N ALA A 224 -12.73 5.22 -15.55
CA ALA A 224 -13.73 5.49 -16.59
C ALA A 224 -14.93 4.53 -16.57
N ALA A 225 -14.86 3.41 -15.84
CA ALA A 225 -15.93 2.39 -15.82
C ALA A 225 -17.18 2.80 -15.03
N SER A 226 -17.15 3.92 -14.29
CA SER A 226 -18.29 4.38 -13.49
C SER A 226 -18.36 5.89 -13.44
N ASP A 227 -19.57 6.42 -13.60
CA ASP A 227 -19.89 7.84 -13.48
C ASP A 227 -20.07 8.30 -12.03
N GLN A 228 -19.96 7.38 -11.05
CA GLN A 228 -20.06 7.74 -9.63
C GLN A 228 -18.97 8.76 -9.26
N ALA A 229 -19.35 9.73 -8.41
CA ALA A 229 -18.43 10.71 -7.85
C ALA A 229 -17.28 10.02 -7.11
N THR A 230 -16.06 10.12 -7.64
CA THR A 230 -14.87 9.51 -7.03
C THR A 230 -14.06 10.57 -6.31
N GLY A 231 -13.75 10.33 -5.03
CA GLY A 231 -12.86 11.13 -4.22
C GLY A 231 -11.48 10.51 -4.07
N LEU A 232 -10.48 11.33 -3.78
CA LEU A 232 -9.11 10.89 -3.47
C LEU A 232 -8.70 11.37 -2.07
N LEU A 233 -8.39 10.42 -1.19
CA LEU A 233 -7.71 10.65 0.07
C LEU A 233 -6.21 10.37 -0.11
N GLN A 234 -5.41 11.42 -0.19
CA GLN A 234 -3.97 11.30 -0.40
C GLN A 234 -3.21 11.38 0.93
N ILE A 235 -2.57 10.27 1.31
CA ILE A 235 -1.65 10.22 2.46
C ILE A 235 -0.22 10.37 1.95
N GLY A 236 0.44 11.46 2.34
CA GLY A 236 1.75 11.89 1.86
C GLY A 236 1.69 12.52 0.46
N GLY A 237 2.66 12.17 -0.38
CA GLY A 237 2.78 12.64 -1.76
C GLY A 237 3.61 11.70 -2.61
N GLY A 238 4.23 12.21 -3.66
CA GLY A 238 5.04 11.42 -4.57
C GLY A 238 4.21 10.40 -5.36
N ILE A 239 4.86 9.33 -5.82
CA ILE A 239 4.32 8.48 -6.87
C ILE A 239 2.97 7.84 -6.53
N ALA A 240 2.71 7.47 -5.27
CA ALA A 240 1.43 6.87 -4.88
C ALA A 240 0.23 7.82 -5.10
N GLY A 241 0.40 9.12 -4.82
CA GLY A 241 -0.64 10.13 -5.05
C GLY A 241 -0.66 10.61 -6.50
N ASP A 242 0.50 11.01 -7.02
CA ASP A 242 0.65 11.60 -8.36
C ASP A 242 0.16 10.64 -9.45
N PHE A 243 0.42 9.34 -9.32
CA PHE A 243 -0.04 8.33 -10.28
C PHE A 243 -1.56 8.30 -10.40
N VAL A 244 -2.27 8.42 -9.29
CA VAL A 244 -3.74 8.41 -9.28
C VAL A 244 -4.29 9.71 -9.83
N VAL A 245 -3.75 10.84 -9.41
CA VAL A 245 -4.18 12.16 -9.88
C VAL A 245 -4.02 12.27 -11.40
N CYS A 246 -2.98 11.67 -11.99
CA CYS A 246 -2.71 11.67 -13.42
C CYS A 246 -3.75 10.95 -14.28
N VAL A 247 -4.64 10.12 -13.72
CA VAL A 247 -5.63 9.39 -14.52
C VAL A 247 -6.62 10.31 -15.26
N ALA A 248 -7.05 11.39 -14.61
CA ALA A 248 -7.99 12.35 -15.18
C ALA A 248 -7.39 13.13 -16.36
N PRO A 249 -6.19 13.76 -16.26
CA PRO A 249 -5.57 14.40 -17.41
C PRO A 249 -5.20 13.40 -18.51
N LEU A 250 -4.81 12.17 -18.18
CA LEU A 250 -4.59 11.12 -19.20
C LEU A 250 -5.86 10.86 -20.03
N LEU A 251 -7.02 10.76 -19.38
CA LEU A 251 -8.28 10.52 -20.07
C LEU A 251 -8.74 11.74 -20.89
N GLU A 252 -8.67 12.93 -20.31
CA GLU A 252 -9.16 14.17 -20.94
C GLU A 252 -8.23 14.72 -22.02
N GLN A 253 -6.91 14.71 -21.79
CA GLN A 253 -5.93 15.40 -22.65
C GLN A 253 -5.30 14.45 -23.66
N ASP A 254 -4.84 13.28 -23.21
CA ASP A 254 -4.11 12.35 -24.08
C ASP A 254 -5.05 11.44 -24.89
N LEU A 255 -6.19 11.06 -24.30
CA LEU A 255 -7.21 10.24 -24.97
C LEU A 255 -8.38 11.06 -25.52
N GLU A 256 -8.48 12.36 -25.21
CA GLU A 256 -9.57 13.25 -25.62
C GLU A 256 -10.97 12.70 -25.23
N ARG A 257 -11.07 12.05 -24.06
CA ARG A 257 -12.31 11.48 -23.52
C ARG A 257 -12.78 12.26 -22.30
N HIS A 258 -14.01 12.75 -22.37
CA HIS A 258 -14.64 13.38 -21.22
C HIS A 258 -14.83 12.39 -20.07
N VAL A 259 -14.37 12.75 -18.88
CA VAL A 259 -14.55 11.98 -17.65
C VAL A 259 -14.89 12.89 -16.48
N ASN A 260 -15.62 12.35 -15.50
CA ASN A 260 -15.86 13.07 -14.26
C ASN A 260 -14.52 13.29 -13.54
N LYS A 261 -14.22 14.52 -13.17
CA LYS A 261 -13.04 14.85 -12.35
C LYS A 261 -13.25 14.37 -10.92
N TRP A 262 -12.17 14.35 -10.13
CA TRP A 262 -12.23 14.07 -8.70
C TRP A 262 -13.27 14.96 -8.01
N ALA A 263 -14.31 14.32 -7.48
CA ALA A 263 -15.43 15.02 -6.84
C ALA A 263 -15.08 15.49 -5.42
N TRP A 264 -14.11 14.83 -4.80
CA TRP A 264 -13.57 15.19 -3.50
C TRP A 264 -12.06 14.96 -3.47
N TYR A 265 -11.33 15.81 -2.74
CA TYR A 265 -9.89 15.66 -2.54
C TYR A 265 -9.51 16.10 -1.13
N GLY A 266 -8.77 15.25 -0.43
CA GLY A 266 -8.18 15.56 0.86
C GLY A 266 -6.76 15.01 0.92
N GLN A 267 -5.84 15.81 1.46
CA GLN A 267 -4.43 15.43 1.58
C GLN A 267 -3.93 15.59 3.01
N ILE A 268 -3.21 14.58 3.50
CA ILE A 268 -2.52 14.60 4.79
C ILE A 268 -1.03 14.41 4.53
N THR A 269 -0.21 15.42 4.87
CA THR A 269 1.23 15.48 4.60
C THR A 269 1.96 16.21 5.71
#